data_AF-A0A946S1S1-F1
#
_entry.id   AF-A0A946S1S1-F1
#
_cell.length_a   1.000
_cell.length_b   1.000
_cell.length_c   1.000
_cell.angle_alpha   90.00
_cell.angle_beta   90.00
_cell.angle_gamma   90.00
#
_symmetry.space_group_name_H-M   'P 1'
#
loop_
_entity.id
_entity.type
_entity.pdbx_description
1 polymer ?
#
loop_
_entity_poly.entity_id
_entity_poly.type
_entity_poly.pdbx_seq_one_letter_code
_entity_poly.pdbx_strand_id
1 'polypeptide(L)'
;MIRICPKPELWYKVFQTLEKYARTHKCAPSDPPRALVLSGWTFATDLEKKERWEEMLAWATGNNCIYLVVDIADKDFYEVEELITYPVNPNGDPLYRSWDYEAKTLPAETELKAYLNYLSNNWESIVGKDLSGVTQPYMFTGAKARRLLVYCKESYHPPWGEWFQLSGDEAERRTFTRFRAAINMVISPHEVDHIDFVPS
;
A
#
# COMPACT_ATOMS: atom_id res chain seq x y z
N MET A 1 -27.23 17.63 3.36
CA MET A 1 -26.20 16.68 2.92
C MET A 1 -24.84 17.32 3.15
N ILE A 2 -23.89 16.55 3.66
CA ILE A 2 -22.52 16.98 3.94
C ILE A 2 -21.66 16.62 2.73
N ARG A 3 -21.01 17.63 2.13
CA ARG A 3 -20.10 17.45 0.99
C ARG A 3 -18.73 16.96 1.49
N ILE A 4 -18.31 15.80 1.01
CA ILE A 4 -17.10 15.13 1.50
C ILE A 4 -15.92 15.37 0.55
N CYS A 5 -16.02 14.83 -0.66
CA CYS A 5 -14.98 14.90 -1.70
C CYS A 5 -15.60 14.67 -3.08
N PRO A 6 -14.91 14.98 -4.19
CA PRO A 6 -15.37 14.60 -5.52
C PRO A 6 -15.43 13.08 -5.66
N LYS A 7 -16.28 12.59 -6.56
CA LYS A 7 -16.29 11.19 -6.96
C LYS A 7 -14.92 10.75 -7.50
N PRO A 8 -14.52 9.47 -7.31
CA PRO A 8 -13.16 9.00 -7.56
C PRO A 8 -12.57 9.39 -8.92
N GLU A 9 -13.37 9.24 -9.98
CA GLU A 9 -12.92 9.55 -11.35
C GLU A 9 -12.55 11.02 -11.52
N LEU A 10 -13.35 11.92 -10.93
CA LEU A 10 -13.11 13.35 -11.04
C LEU A 10 -11.98 13.78 -10.12
N TRP A 11 -11.90 13.21 -8.92
CA TRP A 11 -10.77 13.45 -8.02
C TRP A 11 -9.45 13.05 -8.68
N TYR A 12 -9.41 11.90 -9.38
CA TYR A 12 -8.22 11.49 -10.11
C TYR A 12 -7.82 12.49 -11.21
N LYS A 13 -8.78 13.03 -11.96
CA LYS A 13 -8.52 14.05 -12.99
C LYS A 13 -7.96 15.35 -12.41
N VAL A 14 -8.48 15.77 -11.25
CA VAL A 14 -7.94 16.92 -10.51
C VAL A 14 -6.49 16.63 -10.11
N PHE A 15 -6.22 15.46 -9.51
CA PHE A 15 -4.86 15.07 -9.14
C PHE A 15 -3.89 15.08 -10.31
N GLN A 16 -4.25 14.51 -11.46
CA GLN A 16 -3.40 14.53 -12.67
C GLN A 16 -3.12 15.95 -13.17
N THR A 17 -4.11 16.84 -13.07
CA THR A 17 -3.94 18.25 -13.44
C THR A 17 -2.94 18.94 -12.52
N LEU A 18 -3.06 18.73 -11.21
CA LEU A 18 -2.14 19.28 -10.21
C LEU A 18 -0.74 18.69 -10.33
N GLU A 19 -0.62 17.38 -10.61
CA GLU A 19 0.68 16.72 -10.84
C GLU A 19 1.39 17.32 -12.06
N LYS A 20 0.66 17.56 -13.16
CA LYS A 20 1.20 18.22 -14.34
C LYS A 20 1.67 19.65 -14.04
N TYR A 21 0.95 20.38 -13.19
CA TYR A 21 1.33 21.72 -12.75
C TYR A 21 2.63 21.68 -11.92
N ALA A 22 2.72 20.76 -10.97
CA ALA A 22 3.89 20.56 -10.10
C ALA A 22 5.17 20.25 -10.89
N ARG A 23 5.07 19.56 -12.03
CA ARG A 23 6.23 19.27 -12.89
C ARG A 23 6.82 20.50 -13.59
N THR A 24 6.05 21.58 -13.74
CA THR A 24 6.47 22.79 -14.45
C THR A 24 6.65 24.01 -13.53
N HIS A 25 6.24 23.91 -12.27
CA HIS A 25 6.30 24.99 -11.28
C HIS A 25 6.98 24.52 -10.00
N LYS A 26 7.70 25.41 -9.33
CA LYS A 26 8.26 25.11 -8.00
C LYS A 26 7.13 25.12 -6.97
N CYS A 27 6.73 23.94 -6.52
CA CYS A 27 5.71 23.76 -5.50
C CYS A 27 6.33 23.38 -4.14
N ALA A 28 5.63 23.70 -3.05
CA ALA A 28 5.95 23.25 -1.70
C ALA A 28 4.67 22.78 -0.99
N PRO A 29 4.57 21.49 -0.58
CA PRO A 29 5.39 20.34 -1.00
C PRO A 29 5.49 20.19 -2.53
N SER A 30 6.54 19.49 -3.01
CA SER A 30 6.81 19.33 -4.46
C SER A 30 5.64 18.69 -5.21
N ASP A 31 4.98 17.73 -4.58
CA ASP A 31 3.93 16.93 -5.20
C ASP A 31 2.60 17.15 -4.48
N PRO A 32 1.47 17.18 -5.21
CA PRO A 32 0.15 17.24 -4.60
C PRO A 32 -0.16 15.94 -3.82
N PRO A 33 -1.02 16.01 -2.79
CA PRO A 33 -1.54 14.81 -2.13
C PRO A 33 -2.18 13.86 -3.15
N ARG A 34 -1.97 12.56 -2.98
CA ARG A 34 -2.59 11.56 -3.87
C ARG A 34 -4.11 11.56 -3.73
N ALA A 35 -4.81 11.47 -4.86
CA ALA A 35 -6.24 11.22 -4.86
C ALA A 35 -6.57 9.81 -4.31
N LEU A 36 -7.65 9.72 -3.54
CA LEU A 36 -8.24 8.43 -3.18
C LEU A 36 -9.01 7.89 -4.38
N VAL A 37 -8.52 6.78 -4.94
CA VAL A 37 -9.13 6.12 -6.11
C VAL A 37 -9.20 4.61 -5.89
N LEU A 38 -10.13 3.95 -6.57
CA LEU A 38 -10.35 2.50 -6.50
C LEU A 38 -10.50 2.03 -5.05
N SER A 39 -9.75 1.00 -4.64
CA SER A 39 -9.78 0.44 -3.28
C SER A 39 -9.52 1.48 -2.20
N GLY A 40 -8.64 2.47 -2.45
CA GLY A 40 -8.35 3.53 -1.49
C GLY A 40 -9.56 4.41 -1.17
N TRP A 41 -10.47 4.58 -2.13
CA TRP A 41 -11.71 5.31 -1.91
C TRP A 41 -12.80 4.44 -1.30
N THR A 42 -12.96 3.20 -1.80
CA THR A 42 -13.98 2.26 -1.30
C THR A 42 -13.83 1.94 0.17
N PHE A 43 -12.59 1.83 0.66
CA PHE A 43 -12.35 1.38 2.02
C PHE A 43 -11.99 2.52 3.01
N ALA A 44 -11.86 3.76 2.55
CA ALA A 44 -11.72 4.91 3.44
C ALA A 44 -13.06 5.26 4.10
N THR A 45 -13.03 5.78 5.32
CA THR A 45 -14.15 6.43 6.02
C THR A 45 -14.54 7.75 5.35
N ASP A 46 -15.65 8.36 5.75
CA ASP A 46 -16.06 9.66 5.21
C ASP A 46 -15.14 10.77 5.72
N LEU A 47 -14.67 10.63 6.97
CA LEU A 47 -13.69 11.54 7.55
C LEU A 47 -12.36 11.50 6.80
N GLU A 48 -11.78 10.32 6.56
CA GLU A 48 -10.52 10.17 5.81
C GLU A 48 -10.65 10.74 4.38
N LYS A 49 -11.80 10.53 3.72
CA LYS A 49 -12.06 11.13 2.40
C LYS A 49 -12.10 12.66 2.46
N LYS A 50 -12.77 13.22 3.47
CA LYS A 50 -12.89 14.67 3.66
C LYS A 50 -11.54 15.31 3.94
N GLU A 51 -10.80 14.77 4.91
CA GLU A 51 -9.47 15.28 5.30
C GLU A 51 -8.50 15.24 4.11
N ARG A 52 -8.48 14.11 3.38
CA ARG A 52 -7.61 13.99 2.20
C ARG A 52 -7.97 14.96 1.08
N TRP A 53 -9.25 15.26 0.91
CA TRP A 53 -9.68 16.28 -0.05
C TRP A 53 -9.28 17.69 0.41
N GLU A 54 -9.44 18.00 1.70
CA GLU A 54 -9.02 19.27 2.29
C GLU A 54 -7.50 19.48 2.20
N GLU A 55 -6.69 18.43 2.39
CA GLU A 55 -5.24 18.47 2.16
C GLU A 55 -4.91 18.86 0.71
N MET A 56 -5.63 18.32 -0.28
CA MET A 56 -5.42 18.66 -1.70
C MET A 56 -5.78 20.11 -2.00
N LEU A 57 -6.89 20.61 -1.44
CA LEU A 57 -7.29 22.02 -1.56
C LEU A 57 -6.27 22.95 -0.90
N ALA A 58 -5.76 22.58 0.29
CA ALA A 58 -4.73 23.33 0.99
C ALA A 58 -3.42 23.36 0.19
N TRP A 59 -3.01 22.24 -0.40
CA TRP A 59 -1.85 22.16 -1.29
C TRP A 59 -2.02 23.08 -2.51
N ALA A 60 -3.17 23.01 -3.19
CA ALA A 60 -3.42 23.83 -4.38
C ALA A 60 -3.49 25.32 -4.04
N THR A 61 -4.07 25.67 -2.88
CA THR A 61 -4.10 27.05 -2.38
C THR A 61 -2.70 27.56 -2.04
N GLY A 62 -1.92 26.78 -1.29
CA GLY A 62 -0.55 27.14 -0.91
C GLY A 62 0.40 27.31 -2.10
N ASN A 63 0.12 26.61 -3.22
CA ASN A 63 0.87 26.72 -4.46
C ASN A 63 0.23 27.66 -5.50
N ASN A 64 -0.75 28.48 -5.09
CA ASN A 64 -1.44 29.47 -5.92
C ASN A 64 -2.08 28.89 -7.19
N CYS A 65 -2.49 27.62 -7.16
CA CYS A 65 -3.06 26.89 -8.29
C CYS A 65 -4.45 26.31 -8.01
N ILE A 66 -5.15 26.84 -6.98
CA ILE A 66 -6.52 26.42 -6.62
C ILE A 66 -7.53 26.57 -7.77
N TYR A 67 -7.27 27.48 -8.71
CA TYR A 67 -8.05 27.65 -9.94
C TYR A 67 -8.02 26.41 -10.86
N LEU A 68 -7.16 25.43 -10.61
CA LEU A 68 -7.15 24.13 -11.31
C LEU A 68 -8.13 23.12 -10.69
N VAL A 69 -8.72 23.45 -9.53
CA VAL A 69 -9.64 22.61 -8.76
C VAL A 69 -11.07 23.15 -8.77
N VAL A 70 -11.31 24.29 -9.44
CA VAL A 70 -12.63 24.93 -9.51
C VAL A 70 -13.57 24.22 -10.50
N ASP A 71 -14.87 24.51 -10.38
CA ASP A 71 -15.96 24.06 -11.26
C ASP A 71 -16.38 22.58 -11.18
N ILE A 72 -16.17 21.94 -10.02
CA ILE A 72 -16.80 20.64 -9.77
C ILE A 72 -18.26 20.83 -9.36
N ALA A 73 -19.19 20.37 -10.20
CA ALA A 73 -20.62 20.42 -9.93
C ALA A 73 -21.02 19.56 -8.72
N ASP A 74 -22.07 19.96 -8.00
CA ASP A 74 -22.52 19.26 -6.78
C ASP A 74 -22.86 17.80 -7.04
N LYS A 75 -23.43 17.48 -8.21
CA LYS A 75 -23.72 16.09 -8.63
C LYS A 75 -22.49 15.19 -8.69
N ASP A 76 -21.30 15.78 -8.81
CA ASP A 76 -20.03 15.08 -8.93
C ASP A 76 -19.32 14.97 -7.57
N PHE A 77 -19.95 15.44 -6.50
CA PHE A 77 -19.53 15.15 -5.13
C PHE A 77 -20.12 13.86 -4.59
N TYR A 78 -19.32 13.24 -3.73
CA TYR A 78 -19.79 12.29 -2.75
C TYR A 78 -20.32 13.06 -1.54
N GLU A 79 -21.57 12.80 -1.20
CA GLU A 79 -22.30 13.46 -0.13
C GLU A 79 -22.96 12.43 0.77
N VAL A 80 -23.03 12.74 2.06
CA VAL A 80 -23.63 11.88 3.08
C VAL A 80 -24.60 12.67 3.95
N GLU A 81 -25.54 11.99 4.60
CA GLU A 81 -26.43 12.63 5.58
C GLU A 81 -25.73 12.78 6.95
N GLU A 82 -24.92 11.79 7.32
CA GLU A 82 -24.13 11.73 8.55
C GLU A 82 -22.73 11.20 8.24
N LEU A 83 -21.71 11.74 8.93
CA LEU A 83 -20.31 11.34 8.74
C LEU A 83 -20.04 10.00 9.43
N ILE A 84 -19.67 8.97 8.67
CA ILE A 84 -19.08 7.76 9.25
C ILE A 84 -17.63 8.05 9.63
N THR A 85 -17.36 8.08 10.94
CA THR A 85 -16.05 8.42 11.52
C THR A 85 -15.35 7.25 12.20
N TYR A 86 -16.02 6.10 12.38
CA TYR A 86 -15.42 4.97 13.08
C TYR A 86 -14.43 4.21 12.17
N PRO A 87 -13.28 3.75 12.70
CA PRO A 87 -12.27 3.05 11.92
C PRO A 87 -12.78 1.71 11.41
N VAL A 88 -12.54 1.40 10.13
CA VAL A 88 -13.04 0.18 9.47
C VAL A 88 -12.02 -0.96 9.50
N ASN A 89 -10.83 -0.75 10.08
CA ASN A 89 -9.80 -1.78 10.09
C ASN A 89 -9.97 -2.76 11.27
N PRO A 90 -9.52 -4.03 11.14
CA PRO A 90 -9.71 -5.06 12.17
C PRO A 90 -9.10 -4.76 13.55
N ASN A 91 -8.24 -3.74 13.64
CA ASN A 91 -7.48 -3.36 14.84
C ASN A 91 -7.94 -2.01 15.43
N GLY A 92 -8.95 -1.35 14.86
CA GLY A 92 -9.43 -0.05 15.34
C GLY A 92 -8.56 1.16 14.97
N ASP A 93 -7.60 1.02 14.04
CA ASP A 93 -6.85 2.14 13.47
C ASP A 93 -7.49 2.63 12.16
N PRO A 94 -7.15 3.84 11.66
CA PRO A 94 -7.43 4.24 10.28
C PRO A 94 -7.01 3.14 9.30
N LEU A 95 -7.80 2.92 8.26
CA LEU A 95 -7.47 1.87 7.30
C LEU A 95 -6.23 2.24 6.49
N TYR A 96 -6.04 3.54 6.23
CA TYR A 96 -4.90 4.06 5.51
C TYR A 96 -4.18 5.13 6.33
N ARG A 97 -2.92 4.89 6.65
CA ARG A 97 -2.05 5.81 7.38
C ARG A 97 -1.40 6.80 6.41
N SER A 98 -0.92 7.94 6.89
CA SER A 98 -0.35 9.00 6.05
C SER A 98 0.74 8.50 5.08
N TRP A 99 1.56 7.53 5.50
CA TRP A 99 2.60 6.91 4.67
C TRP A 99 2.10 5.85 3.69
N ASP A 100 0.88 5.32 3.84
CA ASP A 100 0.28 4.40 2.86
C ASP A 100 -0.07 5.12 1.55
N TYR A 101 -0.16 6.45 1.61
CA TYR A 101 -0.39 7.30 0.45
C TYR A 101 0.88 7.71 -0.28
N GLU A 102 2.05 7.52 0.32
CA GLU A 102 3.30 7.89 -0.31
C GLU A 102 3.72 6.88 -1.38
N ALA A 103 4.29 7.41 -2.48
CA ALA A 103 4.84 6.61 -3.54
C ALA A 103 6.06 5.84 -3.02
N LYS A 104 5.90 4.60 -2.58
CA LYS A 104 7.07 3.78 -2.22
C LYS A 104 7.95 3.61 -3.48
N THR A 105 9.15 4.17 -3.41
CA THR A 105 10.13 4.20 -4.50
C THR A 105 10.67 2.79 -4.75
N LEU A 106 11.01 2.50 -5.99
CA LEU A 106 11.74 1.28 -6.34
C LEU A 106 13.16 1.42 -5.76
N PRO A 107 13.61 0.51 -4.86
CA PRO A 107 14.98 0.55 -4.37
C PRO A 107 15.99 0.34 -5.50
N ALA A 108 17.22 0.80 -5.29
CA ALA A 108 18.28 0.56 -6.26
C ALA A 108 18.59 -0.95 -6.38
N GLU A 109 19.07 -1.40 -7.53
CA GLU A 109 19.39 -2.82 -7.76
C GLU A 109 20.42 -3.35 -6.74
N THR A 110 21.36 -2.51 -6.32
CA THR A 110 22.34 -2.84 -5.28
C THR A 110 21.70 -3.06 -3.90
N GLU A 111 20.66 -2.28 -3.56
CA GLU A 111 19.90 -2.44 -2.32
C GLU A 111 19.07 -3.73 -2.36
N LEU A 112 18.37 -4.00 -3.47
CA LEU A 112 17.62 -5.25 -3.65
C LEU A 112 18.51 -6.49 -3.53
N LYS A 113 19.72 -6.44 -4.10
CA LYS A 113 20.72 -7.51 -3.92
C LYS A 113 21.17 -7.64 -2.47
N ALA A 114 21.38 -6.53 -1.77
CA ALA A 114 21.75 -6.56 -0.35
C ALA A 114 20.63 -7.18 0.52
N TYR A 115 19.37 -6.81 0.29
CA TYR A 115 18.22 -7.41 0.98
C TYR A 115 18.12 -8.90 0.70
N LEU A 116 18.22 -9.32 -0.58
CA LEU A 116 18.11 -10.73 -0.95
C LEU A 116 19.27 -11.54 -0.34
N ASN A 117 20.49 -11.03 -0.37
CA ASN A 117 21.64 -11.66 0.28
C ASN A 117 21.44 -11.79 1.79
N TYR A 118 20.91 -10.75 2.43
CA TYR A 118 20.61 -10.79 3.86
C TYR A 118 19.57 -11.87 4.18
N LEU A 119 18.48 -11.93 3.42
CA LEU A 119 17.45 -12.96 3.58
C LEU A 119 18.04 -14.35 3.41
N SER A 120 18.82 -14.58 2.35
CA SER A 120 19.43 -15.89 2.08
C SER A 120 20.39 -16.32 3.19
N ASN A 121 21.20 -15.41 3.73
CA ASN A 121 22.19 -15.72 4.77
C ASN A 121 21.57 -15.92 6.16
N ASN A 122 20.38 -15.37 6.41
CA ASN A 122 19.73 -15.39 7.72
C ASN A 122 18.38 -16.13 7.68
N TRP A 123 18.11 -16.92 6.63
CA TRP A 123 16.76 -17.43 6.38
C TRP A 123 16.21 -18.24 7.55
N GLU A 124 17.01 -19.17 8.09
CA GLU A 124 16.62 -19.98 9.25
C GLU A 124 16.27 -19.16 10.49
N SER A 125 17.00 -18.09 10.79
CA SER A 125 16.69 -17.25 11.94
C SER A 125 15.44 -16.37 11.72
N ILE A 126 15.09 -16.09 10.47
CA ILE A 126 13.91 -15.29 10.09
C ILE A 126 12.64 -16.14 10.13
N VAL A 127 12.66 -17.31 9.48
CA VAL A 127 11.44 -18.11 9.24
C VAL A 127 11.34 -19.37 10.10
N GLY A 128 12.40 -19.68 10.85
CA GLY A 128 12.50 -20.89 11.65
C GLY A 128 12.98 -22.10 10.85
N LYS A 129 13.52 -23.08 11.58
CA LYS A 129 14.19 -24.27 11.04
C LYS A 129 13.31 -25.12 10.11
N ASP A 130 12.04 -25.27 10.45
CA ASP A 130 11.13 -26.12 9.68
C ASP A 130 10.89 -25.53 8.28
N LEU A 131 10.64 -24.22 8.21
CA LEU A 131 10.41 -23.53 6.94
C LEU A 131 11.70 -23.30 6.16
N SER A 132 12.82 -23.02 6.82
CA SER A 132 14.09 -22.81 6.12
C SER A 132 14.64 -24.08 5.46
N GLY A 133 14.27 -25.26 5.98
CA GLY A 133 14.62 -26.55 5.36
C GLY A 133 13.82 -26.86 4.09
N VAL A 134 12.73 -26.15 3.81
CA VAL A 134 11.83 -26.40 2.67
C VAL A 134 11.55 -25.16 1.84
N THR A 135 12.14 -24.01 2.20
CA THR A 135 11.99 -22.77 1.44
C THR A 135 13.31 -22.02 1.32
N GLN A 136 13.47 -21.26 0.24
CA GLN A 136 14.63 -20.38 0.04
C GLN A 136 14.24 -19.09 -0.68
N PRO A 137 14.72 -17.91 -0.25
CA PRO A 137 14.51 -16.66 -0.99
C PRO A 137 15.07 -16.78 -2.40
N TYR A 138 14.28 -16.39 -3.41
CA TYR A 138 14.71 -16.44 -4.80
C TYR A 138 15.01 -15.06 -5.37
N MET A 139 14.00 -14.18 -5.46
CA MET A 139 14.17 -12.83 -6.00
C MET A 139 13.00 -11.90 -5.69
N PHE A 140 13.26 -10.60 -5.73
CA PHE A 140 12.21 -9.57 -5.74
C PHE A 140 11.70 -9.32 -7.17
N THR A 141 10.39 -9.12 -7.32
CA THR A 141 9.70 -8.90 -8.59
C THR A 141 8.61 -7.82 -8.48
N GLY A 142 8.00 -7.48 -9.61
CA GLY A 142 6.98 -6.44 -9.73
C GLY A 142 7.57 -5.03 -9.90
N ALA A 143 6.75 -4.08 -10.34
CA ALA A 143 7.19 -2.73 -10.70
C ALA A 143 7.88 -1.96 -9.55
N LYS A 144 7.61 -2.33 -8.30
CA LYS A 144 8.21 -1.73 -7.09
C LYS A 144 9.13 -2.69 -6.33
N ALA A 145 9.40 -3.88 -6.89
CA ALA A 145 10.14 -4.95 -6.21
C ALA A 145 9.55 -5.41 -4.86
N ARG A 146 8.26 -5.18 -4.61
CA ARG A 146 7.56 -5.53 -3.34
C ARG A 146 6.89 -6.90 -3.36
N ARG A 147 7.27 -7.76 -4.32
CA ARG A 147 6.83 -9.16 -4.42
C ARG A 147 8.05 -10.06 -4.31
N LEU A 148 8.12 -10.89 -3.27
CA LEU A 148 9.22 -11.83 -3.08
C LEU A 148 8.82 -13.20 -3.64
N LEU A 149 9.62 -13.75 -4.55
CA LEU A 149 9.53 -15.16 -4.93
C LEU A 149 10.38 -15.99 -3.96
N VAL A 150 9.82 -17.09 -3.50
CA VAL A 150 10.44 -18.03 -2.57
C VAL A 150 10.37 -19.41 -3.18
N TYR A 151 11.51 -20.08 -3.34
CA TYR A 151 11.53 -21.49 -3.68
C TYR A 151 10.88 -22.31 -2.57
N CYS A 152 10.09 -23.32 -2.92
CA CYS A 152 9.47 -24.24 -1.96
C CYS A 152 9.60 -25.70 -2.41
N LYS A 153 9.68 -26.59 -1.43
CA LYS A 153 9.55 -28.03 -1.66
C LYS A 153 8.08 -28.39 -1.84
N GLU A 154 7.69 -28.78 -3.06
CA GLU A 154 6.28 -29.08 -3.41
C GLU A 154 5.61 -30.09 -2.47
N SER A 155 6.35 -31.10 -2.01
CA SER A 155 5.81 -32.18 -1.17
C SER A 155 5.61 -31.81 0.30
N TYR A 156 5.96 -30.59 0.70
CA TYR A 156 5.75 -30.11 2.07
C TYR A 156 4.45 -29.30 2.15
N HIS A 157 3.67 -29.53 3.20
CA HIS A 157 2.47 -28.74 3.48
C HIS A 157 2.82 -27.58 4.42
N PRO A 158 2.69 -26.31 3.99
CA PRO A 158 2.98 -25.18 4.86
C PRO A 158 1.96 -25.02 6.00
N PRO A 159 2.35 -24.35 7.09
CA PRO A 159 1.48 -24.18 8.27
C PRO A 159 0.27 -23.25 8.04
N TRP A 160 0.16 -22.65 6.86
CA TRP A 160 -0.94 -21.77 6.47
C TRP A 160 -1.92 -22.39 5.46
N GLY A 161 -1.81 -23.69 5.19
CA GLY A 161 -2.65 -24.41 4.22
C GLY A 161 -1.78 -24.98 3.09
N GLU A 162 -1.94 -24.42 1.89
CA GLU A 162 -1.17 -24.83 0.71
C GLU A 162 -0.26 -23.68 0.25
N TRP A 163 0.75 -23.99 -0.57
CA TRP A 163 1.66 -22.97 -1.10
C TRP A 163 0.93 -21.87 -1.90
N PHE A 164 -0.11 -22.25 -2.64
CA PHE A 164 -0.84 -21.36 -3.54
C PHE A 164 -2.22 -20.96 -3.02
N GLN A 165 -2.63 -21.47 -1.86
CA GLN A 165 -3.94 -21.22 -1.29
C GLN A 165 -3.88 -21.24 0.24
N LEU A 166 -4.32 -20.14 0.85
CA LEU A 166 -4.44 -20.05 2.30
C LEU A 166 -5.59 -20.92 2.81
N SER A 167 -5.40 -21.48 3.99
CA SER A 167 -6.43 -22.21 4.72
C SER A 167 -7.65 -21.33 5.02
N GLY A 168 -8.81 -21.96 5.09
CA GLY A 168 -10.04 -21.35 5.62
C GLY A 168 -9.99 -21.15 7.13
N ASP A 169 -9.11 -21.88 7.83
CA ASP A 169 -8.88 -21.70 9.27
C ASP A 169 -8.05 -20.44 9.54
N GLU A 170 -8.54 -19.59 10.44
CA GLU A 170 -7.88 -18.33 10.74
C GLU A 170 -6.52 -18.50 11.43
N ALA A 171 -6.41 -19.48 12.33
CA ALA A 171 -5.19 -19.71 13.10
C ALA A 171 -4.06 -20.18 12.17
N GLU A 172 -4.38 -21.08 11.23
CA GLU A 172 -3.46 -21.51 10.17
C GLU A 172 -3.10 -20.33 9.26
N ARG A 173 -4.09 -19.62 8.72
CA ARG A 173 -3.87 -18.47 7.81
C ARG A 173 -2.99 -17.38 8.44
N ARG A 174 -3.13 -17.13 9.74
CA ARG A 174 -2.31 -16.14 10.46
C ARG A 174 -0.82 -16.52 10.51
N THR A 175 -0.45 -17.79 10.32
CA THR A 175 0.96 -18.17 10.24
C THR A 175 1.66 -17.57 9.02
N PHE A 176 0.97 -17.45 7.87
CA PHE A 176 1.49 -16.74 6.69
C PHE A 176 1.69 -15.24 6.97
N THR A 177 0.76 -14.63 7.72
CA THR A 177 0.92 -13.22 8.14
C THR A 177 2.17 -13.03 8.99
N ARG A 178 2.45 -13.93 9.93
CA ARG A 178 3.68 -13.89 10.75
C ARG A 178 4.93 -14.12 9.92
N PHE A 179 4.88 -15.07 8.98
CA PHE A 179 5.98 -15.35 8.04
C PHE A 179 6.35 -14.10 7.23
N ARG A 180 5.37 -13.44 6.60
CA ARG A 180 5.60 -12.19 5.87
C ARG A 180 6.07 -11.05 6.77
N ALA A 181 5.51 -10.94 7.98
CA ALA A 181 5.92 -9.92 8.94
C ALA A 181 7.38 -10.09 9.39
N ALA A 182 7.83 -11.33 9.64
CA ALA A 182 9.22 -11.62 10.00
C ALA A 182 10.20 -11.20 8.90
N ILE A 183 9.86 -11.44 7.64
CA ILE A 183 10.63 -11.00 6.47
C ILE A 183 10.69 -9.48 6.39
N ASN A 184 9.54 -8.81 6.50
CA ASN A 184 9.47 -7.34 6.44
C ASN A 184 10.22 -6.66 7.58
N MET A 185 10.25 -7.26 8.77
CA MET A 185 10.99 -6.73 9.92
C MET A 185 12.48 -6.58 9.64
N VAL A 186 13.09 -7.50 8.88
CA VAL A 186 14.55 -7.51 8.66
C VAL A 186 15.00 -6.76 7.40
N ILE A 187 14.09 -6.52 6.44
CA ILE A 187 14.40 -5.75 5.22
C ILE A 187 13.92 -4.30 5.26
N SER A 188 13.35 -3.86 6.38
CA SER A 188 12.95 -2.48 6.62
C SER A 188 14.13 -1.50 6.33
N PRO A 189 13.90 -0.37 5.64
CA PRO A 189 12.60 0.24 5.29
C PRO A 189 11.94 -0.33 4.01
N HIS A 190 12.58 -1.28 3.32
CA HIS A 190 11.91 -1.99 2.25
C HIS A 190 10.84 -2.95 2.81
N GLU A 191 9.84 -3.28 2.00
CA GLU A 191 8.77 -4.18 2.43
C GLU A 191 8.23 -4.99 1.26
N VAL A 192 7.77 -6.18 1.58
CA VAL A 192 7.08 -7.12 0.70
C VAL A 192 5.58 -7.12 1.02
N ASP A 193 4.78 -6.84 -0.01
CA ASP A 193 3.32 -6.93 0.05
C ASP A 193 2.83 -8.35 -0.24
N HIS A 194 3.53 -9.04 -1.16
CA HIS A 194 3.15 -10.37 -1.66
C HIS A 194 4.33 -11.32 -1.63
N ILE A 195 4.11 -12.54 -1.15
CA ILE A 195 5.08 -13.63 -1.27
C ILE A 195 4.41 -14.72 -2.10
N ASP A 196 5.09 -15.12 -3.16
CA ASP A 196 4.67 -16.27 -3.97
C ASP A 196 5.72 -17.36 -3.93
N PHE A 197 5.24 -18.57 -4.00
CA PHE A 197 6.07 -19.76 -3.95
C PHE A 197 6.28 -20.31 -5.35
N VAL A 198 7.50 -20.75 -5.63
CA VAL A 198 7.85 -21.43 -6.87
C VAL A 198 8.48 -22.76 -6.52
N PRO A 199 8.14 -23.86 -7.20
CA PRO A 199 8.80 -25.14 -6.98
C PRO A 199 10.32 -25.04 -7.14
N SER A 200 11.07 -25.63 -6.21
CA SER A 200 12.53 -25.78 -6.26
C SER A 200 12.95 -26.97 -7.11
#